data_AF-G7UT50-F1
#
_entry.id   AF-G7UT50-F1
#
_cell.length_a   1.000
_cell.length_b   1.000
_cell.length_c   1.000
_cell.angle_alpha   90.00
_cell.angle_beta   90.00
_cell.angle_gamma   90.00
#
_symmetry.space_group_name_H-M   'P 1'
#
loop_
_entity.id
_entity.type
_entity.pdbx_description
1 polymer ?
#
loop_
_entity_poly.entity_id
_entity_poly.type
_entity_poly.pdbx_seq_one_letter_code
_entity_poly.pdbx_strand_id
1 'polypeptide(L)'
;MQHFITLAGQRAADGLAVSSSSVGATRLAQVYREQGFRVEQLAPAADAADEAPDAALVLHRGGDSVLVHAYCRAQAPLASQAVGHLAQALFDAGADSAVLVGRSGFSVGARRAAARLGRIALLDGAALQAMTGGSEADAWDLLATPDALPGTLPRDAGRPGWPMRLAIGMGGLAMAATMAFASVPALRGELLQLLFKPSVSAVVAPPSQADEPWLAPSQSRSGELALKAAAADAAPRTQQAVHETTGELPANFNQALAAPRL
;
A
#
# COMPACT_ATOMS: atom_id res chain seq x y z
N MET A 1 -7.78 44.02 -9.56
CA MET A 1 -6.60 44.09 -8.67
C MET A 1 -6.69 43.04 -7.53
N GLN A 2 -7.15 41.82 -7.80
CA GLN A 2 -7.32 40.74 -6.80
C GLN A 2 -6.70 39.39 -7.21
N HIS A 3 -6.03 39.30 -8.36
CA HIS A 3 -5.41 38.05 -8.86
C HIS A 3 -3.94 37.83 -8.45
N PHE A 4 -3.34 38.75 -7.68
CA PHE A 4 -1.91 38.66 -7.31
C PHE A 4 -1.63 38.04 -5.93
N ILE A 5 -2.64 37.79 -5.10
CA ILE A 5 -2.44 37.24 -3.74
C ILE A 5 -2.35 35.70 -3.76
N THR A 6 -2.97 35.03 -4.74
CA THR A 6 -2.99 33.55 -4.81
C THR A 6 -1.65 32.94 -5.23
N LEU A 7 -0.84 33.63 -6.03
CA LEU A 7 0.45 33.11 -6.52
C LEU A 7 1.60 33.17 -5.48
N ALA A 8 1.49 34.04 -4.46
CA ALA A 8 2.52 34.15 -3.43
C ALA A 8 2.39 33.06 -2.35
N GLY A 9 1.17 32.60 -2.04
CA GLY A 9 0.94 31.50 -1.09
C GLY A 9 1.41 30.14 -1.62
N GLN A 10 1.29 29.92 -2.94
CA GLN A 10 1.65 28.65 -3.57
C GLN A 10 3.17 28.40 -3.57
N ARG A 11 3.98 29.45 -3.81
CA ARG A 11 5.46 29.33 -3.73
C ARG A 11 5.98 29.04 -2.33
N ALA A 12 5.31 29.54 -1.28
CA ALA A 12 5.68 29.25 0.10
C ALA A 12 5.33 27.79 0.48
N ALA A 13 4.17 27.30 0.04
CA ALA A 13 3.77 25.90 0.22
C ALA A 13 4.69 24.93 -0.53
N ASP A 14 5.11 25.27 -1.75
CA ASP A 14 6.06 24.46 -2.54
C ASP A 14 7.44 24.38 -1.86
N GLY A 15 7.94 25.48 -1.29
CA GLY A 15 9.22 25.50 -0.56
C GLY A 15 9.22 24.67 0.72
N LEU A 16 8.12 24.69 1.48
CA LEU A 16 7.93 23.88 2.69
C LEU A 16 7.71 22.39 2.36
N ALA A 17 7.03 22.08 1.26
CA ALA A 17 6.83 20.73 0.76
C ALA A 17 8.15 20.06 0.35
N VAL A 18 9.01 20.78 -0.38
CA VAL A 18 10.33 20.29 -0.80
C VAL A 18 11.25 20.07 0.41
N SER A 19 11.20 20.97 1.40
CA SER A 19 12.05 20.88 2.60
C SER A 19 11.64 19.72 3.52
N SER A 20 10.33 19.52 3.74
CA SER A 20 9.81 18.42 4.59
C SER A 20 9.94 17.04 3.95
N SER A 21 9.78 16.93 2.62
CA SER A 21 10.07 15.72 1.83
C SER A 21 11.52 15.24 2.04
N SER A 22 12.49 16.16 2.08
CA SER A 22 13.90 15.81 2.26
C SER A 22 14.24 15.23 3.65
N VAL A 23 13.49 15.62 4.70
CA VAL A 23 13.83 15.29 6.09
C VAL A 23 13.37 13.87 6.44
N GLY A 24 12.14 13.52 6.06
CA GLY A 24 11.63 12.15 6.19
C GLY A 24 12.50 11.15 5.43
N ALA A 25 12.87 11.48 4.19
CA ALA A 25 13.78 10.67 3.38
C ALA A 25 15.13 10.45 4.07
N THR A 26 15.70 11.50 4.67
CA THR A 26 17.01 11.45 5.31
C THR A 26 17.00 10.59 6.56
N ARG A 27 15.96 10.67 7.40
CA ARG A 27 15.88 9.82 8.60
C ARG A 27 15.57 8.37 8.28
N LEU A 28 14.67 8.12 7.32
CA LEU A 28 14.42 6.76 6.86
C LEU A 28 15.71 6.14 6.28
N ALA A 29 16.47 6.91 5.51
CA ALA A 29 17.78 6.48 5.03
C ALA A 29 18.76 6.18 6.18
N GLN A 30 18.77 6.99 7.24
CA GLN A 30 19.61 6.75 8.42
C GLN A 30 19.26 5.43 9.13
N VAL A 31 17.97 5.15 9.34
CA VAL A 31 17.50 3.89 9.96
C VAL A 31 17.97 2.68 9.15
N TYR A 32 17.85 2.72 7.83
CA TYR A 32 18.30 1.62 6.98
C TYR A 32 19.84 1.49 6.94
N ARG A 33 20.58 2.60 6.99
CA ARG A 33 22.05 2.57 7.11
C ARG A 33 22.50 1.90 8.41
N GLU A 34 21.83 2.18 9.53
CA GLU A 34 22.10 1.54 10.82
C GLU A 34 21.82 0.03 10.80
N GLN A 35 20.92 -0.42 9.93
CA GLN A 35 20.65 -1.84 9.67
C GLN A 35 21.63 -2.48 8.67
N GLY A 36 22.63 -1.74 8.19
CA GLY A 36 23.67 -2.23 7.28
C GLY A 36 23.32 -2.16 5.79
N PHE A 37 22.27 -1.41 5.41
CA PHE A 37 21.96 -1.16 3.99
C PHE A 37 22.79 0.01 3.45
N ARG A 38 23.22 -0.09 2.19
CA ARG A 38 23.70 1.07 1.44
C ARG A 38 22.49 1.78 0.84
N VAL A 39 22.32 3.07 1.13
CA VAL A 39 21.12 3.82 0.75
C VAL A 39 21.47 4.92 -0.26
N GLU A 40 20.79 4.90 -1.39
CA GLU A 40 20.78 5.94 -2.42
C GLU A 40 19.44 6.68 -2.39
N GLN A 41 19.47 8.01 -2.32
CA GLN A 41 18.26 8.82 -2.36
C GLN A 41 17.93 9.12 -3.82
N LEU A 42 16.72 8.77 -4.25
CA LEU A 42 16.22 9.15 -5.56
C LEU A 42 15.63 10.56 -5.47
N ALA A 43 16.00 11.44 -6.41
CA ALA A 43 15.35 12.74 -6.51
C ALA A 43 13.84 12.53 -6.70
N PRO A 44 12.98 13.27 -5.97
CA PRO A 44 11.55 13.21 -6.22
C PRO A 44 11.30 13.60 -7.68
N ALA A 45 10.41 12.86 -8.36
CA ALA A 45 10.01 13.21 -9.71
C ALA A 45 9.44 14.64 -9.71
N ALA A 46 9.98 15.50 -10.57
CA ALA A 46 9.66 16.93 -10.60
C ALA A 46 8.17 17.21 -10.92
N ASP A 47 7.50 16.25 -11.57
CA ASP A 47 6.06 16.28 -11.83
C ASP A 47 5.30 15.80 -10.58
N ALA A 48 5.33 16.63 -9.54
CA ALA A 48 4.67 16.37 -8.27
C ALA A 48 3.14 16.48 -8.43
N ALA A 49 2.53 15.42 -8.93
CA ALA A 49 1.11 15.16 -8.69
C ALA A 49 0.88 15.02 -7.18
N ASP A 50 -0.35 15.29 -6.73
CA ASP A 50 -0.77 15.17 -5.31
C ASP A 50 -0.56 13.75 -4.71
N GLU A 51 -0.27 12.77 -5.57
CA GLU A 51 0.04 11.36 -5.23
C GLU A 51 1.52 10.99 -5.36
N ALA A 52 2.44 11.96 -5.45
CA ALA A 52 3.87 11.70 -5.46
C ALA A 52 4.35 11.21 -4.08
N PRO A 53 5.32 10.27 -4.02
CA PRO A 53 5.92 9.87 -2.77
C PRO A 53 6.69 11.03 -2.14
N ASP A 54 6.64 11.13 -0.81
CA ASP A 54 7.39 12.13 -0.06
C ASP A 54 8.87 11.82 -0.02
N ALA A 55 9.23 10.53 -0.12
CA ALA A 55 10.60 10.07 -0.22
C ALA A 55 10.69 8.84 -1.11
N ALA A 56 11.72 8.80 -1.95
CA ALA A 56 12.08 7.62 -2.74
C ALA A 56 13.54 7.25 -2.45
N LEU A 57 13.78 6.01 -2.04
CA LEU A 57 15.11 5.49 -1.71
C LEU A 57 15.36 4.18 -2.45
N VAL A 58 16.60 3.92 -2.83
CA VAL A 58 17.06 2.61 -3.26
C VAL A 58 18.02 2.07 -2.22
N LEU A 59 17.71 0.90 -1.67
CA LEU A 59 18.53 0.20 -0.69
C LEU A 59 19.29 -0.93 -1.39
N HIS A 60 20.56 -1.11 -1.07
CA HIS A 60 21.38 -2.21 -1.56
C HIS A 60 21.95 -3.03 -0.42
N ARG A 61 21.83 -4.36 -0.51
CA ARG A 61 22.43 -5.30 0.44
C ARG A 61 22.69 -6.64 -0.22
N GLY A 62 23.96 -7.09 -0.22
CA GLY A 62 24.31 -8.45 -0.66
C GLY A 62 24.05 -8.76 -2.13
N GLY A 63 23.94 -7.74 -2.99
CA GLY A 63 23.57 -7.90 -4.40
C GLY A 63 22.10 -7.59 -4.68
N ASP A 64 21.25 -7.64 -3.65
CA ASP A 64 19.84 -7.30 -3.77
C ASP A 64 19.62 -5.80 -3.69
N SER A 65 18.61 -5.34 -4.41
CA SER A 65 18.16 -3.95 -4.47
C SER A 65 16.68 -3.83 -4.08
N VAL A 66 16.37 -2.85 -3.22
CA VAL A 66 15.02 -2.62 -2.70
C VAL A 66 14.63 -1.17 -2.91
N LEU A 67 13.56 -0.94 -3.66
CA LEU A 67 12.99 0.40 -3.83
C LEU A 67 12.02 0.72 -2.70
N VAL A 68 12.18 1.87 -2.05
CA VAL A 68 11.31 2.29 -0.94
C VAL A 68 10.65 3.62 -1.29
N HIS A 69 9.31 3.63 -1.33
CA HIS A 69 8.52 4.86 -1.42
C HIS A 69 7.81 5.11 -0.09
N ALA A 70 7.98 6.32 0.46
CA ALA A 70 7.30 6.73 1.68
C ALA A 70 6.28 7.84 1.42
N TYR A 71 5.10 7.66 2.01
CA TYR A 71 3.96 8.57 1.97
C TYR A 71 3.61 8.97 3.41
N CYS A 72 4.37 9.93 3.93
CA CYS A 72 4.30 10.43 5.29
C CYS A 72 3.22 11.53 5.46
N ARG A 73 2.93 12.28 4.39
CA ARG A 73 1.95 13.39 4.36
C ARG A 73 0.53 12.94 4.09
N ALA A 74 0.35 11.73 3.54
CA ALA A 74 -0.96 11.19 3.23
C ALA A 74 -1.80 11.01 4.51
N GLN A 75 -2.94 11.71 4.60
CA GLN A 75 -3.86 11.59 5.73
C GLN A 75 -4.87 10.45 5.56
N ALA A 76 -5.17 10.07 4.31
CA ALA A 76 -6.08 8.98 3.98
C ALA A 76 -5.29 7.69 3.69
N PRO A 77 -5.87 6.48 3.94
CA PRO A 77 -5.23 5.22 3.60
C PRO A 77 -4.85 5.14 2.12
N LEU A 78 -3.67 4.62 1.81
CA LEU A 78 -3.16 4.58 0.44
C LEU A 78 -4.00 3.65 -0.44
N ALA A 79 -4.34 4.14 -1.64
CA ALA A 79 -5.11 3.42 -2.64
C ALA A 79 -4.26 2.40 -3.41
N SER A 80 -4.91 1.51 -4.16
CA SER A 80 -4.22 0.54 -5.03
C SER A 80 -3.39 1.21 -6.14
N GLN A 81 -3.71 2.44 -6.51
CA GLN A 81 -2.97 3.22 -7.49
C GLN A 81 -1.52 3.50 -7.05
N ALA A 82 -1.30 3.82 -5.78
CA ALA A 82 0.05 4.02 -5.24
C ALA A 82 0.93 2.75 -5.36
N VAL A 83 0.33 1.57 -5.21
CA VAL A 83 1.02 0.28 -5.42
C VAL A 83 1.37 0.09 -6.90
N GLY A 84 0.48 0.48 -7.82
CA GLY A 84 0.73 0.45 -9.26
C GLY A 84 1.89 1.36 -9.67
N HIS A 85 1.93 2.58 -9.15
CA HIS A 85 3.03 3.53 -9.37
C HIS A 85 4.36 2.98 -8.84
N LEU A 86 4.35 2.41 -7.64
CA LEU A 86 5.54 1.76 -7.08
C LEU A 86 6.00 0.55 -7.92
N ALA A 87 5.07 -0.24 -8.46
CA ALA A 87 5.40 -1.37 -9.32
C ALA A 87 6.07 -0.91 -10.63
N GLN A 88 5.61 0.20 -11.19
CA GLN A 88 6.26 0.81 -12.36
C GLN A 88 7.66 1.31 -12.01
N ALA A 89 7.80 2.06 -10.92
CA ALA A 89 9.09 2.57 -10.47
C ALA A 89 10.08 1.43 -10.12
N LEU A 90 9.61 0.33 -9.55
CA LEU A 90 10.40 -0.88 -9.30
C LEU A 90 11.01 -1.41 -10.61
N PHE A 91 10.19 -1.51 -11.67
CA PHE A 91 10.63 -1.98 -12.97
C PHE A 91 11.64 -1.01 -13.60
N ASP A 92 11.36 0.29 -13.56
CA ASP A 92 12.22 1.32 -14.14
C ASP A 92 13.57 1.41 -13.43
N ALA A 93 13.59 1.25 -12.11
CA ALA A 93 14.82 1.22 -11.30
C ALA A 93 15.59 -0.11 -11.41
N GLY A 94 15.00 -1.16 -12.01
CA GLY A 94 15.57 -2.49 -12.05
C GLY A 94 15.73 -3.15 -10.68
N ALA A 95 14.87 -2.80 -9.72
CA ALA A 95 14.98 -3.26 -8.34
C ALA A 95 14.41 -4.68 -8.14
N ASP A 96 14.94 -5.43 -7.17
CA ASP A 96 14.53 -6.81 -6.88
C ASP A 96 13.23 -6.89 -6.07
N SER A 97 13.00 -5.92 -5.19
CA SER A 97 11.76 -5.81 -4.42
C SER A 97 11.44 -4.36 -4.10
N ALA A 98 10.24 -4.09 -3.62
CA ALA A 98 9.86 -2.76 -3.18
C ALA A 98 9.13 -2.76 -1.84
N VAL A 99 9.21 -1.63 -1.14
CA VAL A 99 8.51 -1.35 0.10
C VAL A 99 7.72 -0.06 -0.06
N LEU A 100 6.42 -0.13 0.17
CA LEU A 100 5.57 1.05 0.29
C LEU A 100 5.37 1.35 1.77
N VAL A 101 5.75 2.55 2.20
CA VAL A 101 5.62 3.01 3.58
C VAL A 101 4.49 4.03 3.65
N GLY A 102 3.48 3.77 4.47
CA GLY A 102 2.28 4.61 4.57
C GLY A 102 1.91 4.92 6.02
N ARG A 103 1.82 6.20 6.37
CA ARG A 103 1.43 6.66 7.71
C ARG A 103 0.01 6.27 8.08
N SER A 104 -0.94 6.59 7.21
CA SER A 104 -2.36 6.30 7.35
C SER A 104 -2.73 4.83 7.06
N GLY A 105 -1.73 3.98 6.80
CA GLY A 105 -1.92 2.59 6.39
C GLY A 105 -2.40 2.45 4.94
N PHE A 106 -3.01 1.30 4.65
CA PHE A 106 -3.34 0.87 3.29
C PHE A 106 -4.78 0.40 3.18
N SER A 107 -5.43 0.80 2.09
CA SER A 107 -6.73 0.27 1.70
C SER A 107 -6.69 -1.24 1.44
N VAL A 108 -7.85 -1.91 1.53
CA VAL A 108 -7.98 -3.34 1.16
C VAL A 108 -7.55 -3.58 -0.28
N GLY A 109 -7.85 -2.64 -1.19
CA GLY A 109 -7.44 -2.70 -2.59
C GLY A 109 -5.91 -2.68 -2.74
N ALA A 110 -5.21 -1.81 -2.01
CA ALA A 110 -3.74 -1.76 -2.01
C ALA A 110 -3.12 -3.06 -1.47
N ARG A 111 -3.65 -3.61 -0.36
CA ARG A 111 -3.18 -4.88 0.19
C ARG A 111 -3.36 -6.04 -0.79
N ARG A 112 -4.51 -6.12 -1.46
CA ARG A 112 -4.76 -7.11 -2.53
C ARG A 112 -3.82 -6.92 -3.72
N ALA A 113 -3.58 -5.67 -4.14
CA ALA A 113 -2.69 -5.37 -5.26
C ALA A 113 -1.24 -5.80 -4.96
N ALA A 114 -0.72 -5.46 -3.77
CA ALA A 114 0.62 -5.86 -3.35
C ALA A 114 0.78 -7.38 -3.27
N ALA A 115 -0.22 -8.07 -2.70
CA ALA A 115 -0.23 -9.53 -2.60
C ALA A 115 -0.19 -10.22 -3.98
N ARG A 116 -0.89 -9.68 -4.99
CA ARG A 116 -0.84 -10.23 -6.36
C ARG A 116 0.53 -10.08 -7.02
N LEU A 117 1.25 -9.00 -6.72
CA LEU A 117 2.58 -8.74 -7.28
C LEU A 117 3.67 -9.55 -6.58
N GLY A 118 3.50 -9.87 -5.30
CA GLY A 118 4.41 -10.74 -4.52
C GLY A 118 5.80 -10.17 -4.22
N ARG A 119 6.17 -9.04 -4.83
CA ARG A 119 7.47 -8.35 -4.67
C ARG A 119 7.37 -7.01 -3.94
N ILE A 120 6.16 -6.61 -3.54
CA ILE A 120 5.90 -5.34 -2.85
C ILE A 120 5.46 -5.61 -1.43
N ALA A 121 6.27 -5.19 -0.47
CA ALA A 121 5.92 -5.18 0.95
C ALA A 121 5.21 -3.87 1.31
N LEU A 122 4.24 -3.97 2.22
CA LEU A 122 3.52 -2.81 2.75
C LEU A 122 3.92 -2.62 4.22
N LEU A 123 4.41 -1.43 4.55
CA LEU A 123 4.82 -1.06 5.88
C LEU A 123 3.92 0.07 6.39
N ASP A 124 3.06 -0.25 7.36
CA ASP A 124 2.21 0.76 8.02
C ASP A 124 2.92 1.38 9.22
N GLY A 125 2.29 2.40 9.83
CA GLY A 125 2.82 3.08 11.00
C GLY A 125 3.15 2.14 12.16
N ALA A 126 2.29 1.16 12.43
CA ALA A 126 2.53 0.17 13.48
C ALA A 126 3.76 -0.71 13.17
N ALA A 127 3.92 -1.16 11.93
CA ALA A 127 5.10 -1.93 11.53
C ALA A 127 6.39 -1.09 11.57
N LEU A 128 6.32 0.18 11.13
CA LEU A 128 7.43 1.12 11.22
C LEU A 128 7.82 1.43 12.67
N GLN A 129 6.84 1.54 13.56
CA GLN A 129 7.03 1.72 14.99
C GLN A 129 7.76 0.51 15.60
N ALA A 130 7.31 -0.71 15.28
CA ALA A 130 7.97 -1.93 15.73
C ALA A 130 9.43 -2.01 15.24
N MET A 131 9.70 -1.54 14.01
CA MET A 131 11.05 -1.50 13.44
C MET A 131 11.97 -0.47 14.12
N THR A 132 11.42 0.68 14.52
CA THR A 132 12.19 1.78 15.14
C THR A 132 12.28 1.66 16.67
N GLY A 133 11.42 0.87 17.30
CA GLY A 133 11.40 0.63 18.75
C GLY A 133 10.93 1.83 19.58
N GLY A 134 10.27 2.82 18.96
CA GLY A 134 9.75 4.05 19.59
C GLY A 134 8.22 4.11 19.67
N SER A 135 7.66 5.26 20.05
CA SER A 135 6.22 5.55 19.88
C SER A 135 5.90 5.82 18.41
N GLU A 136 4.67 5.55 17.95
CA GLU A 136 4.24 5.87 16.58
C GLU A 136 4.31 7.38 16.31
N ALA A 137 3.87 8.19 17.28
CA ALA A 137 3.99 9.64 17.23
C ALA A 137 5.45 10.05 17.05
N ASP A 138 6.37 9.43 17.81
CA ASP A 138 7.80 9.69 17.66
C ASP A 138 8.29 9.25 16.28
N ALA A 139 7.94 8.07 15.78
CA ALA A 139 8.41 7.58 14.48
C ALA A 139 8.04 8.54 13.33
N TRP A 140 6.81 9.07 13.35
CA TRP A 140 6.35 9.99 12.31
C TRP A 140 6.75 11.44 12.57
N ASP A 141 6.80 11.91 13.82
CA ASP A 141 7.29 13.25 14.17
C ASP A 141 8.79 13.35 13.89
N LEU A 142 9.54 12.27 14.10
CA LEU A 142 10.92 12.18 13.66
C LEU A 142 10.97 12.37 12.13
N LEU A 143 10.08 11.74 11.36
CA LEU A 143 10.08 11.90 9.90
C LEU A 143 9.54 13.24 9.40
N ALA A 144 8.66 13.91 10.16
CA ALA A 144 7.97 15.11 9.74
C ALA A 144 8.62 16.43 10.21
N THR A 145 9.40 16.42 11.30
CA THR A 145 9.93 17.65 11.90
C THR A 145 11.18 18.14 11.15
N PRO A 146 11.12 19.28 10.43
CA PRO A 146 12.16 19.64 9.48
C PRO A 146 13.49 20.10 10.09
N ASP A 147 13.51 20.57 11.34
CA ASP A 147 14.67 21.36 11.80
C ASP A 147 14.83 21.49 13.32
N ALA A 148 14.62 20.40 14.07
CA ALA A 148 15.09 20.36 15.46
C ALA A 148 16.55 19.87 15.48
N LEU A 149 17.49 20.82 15.41
CA LEU A 149 18.88 20.60 15.82
C LEU A 149 18.91 19.82 17.16
N PRO A 150 19.89 18.92 17.37
CA PRO A 150 19.96 18.09 18.57
C PRO A 150 20.39 18.93 19.78
N GLY A 151 19.46 19.69 20.35
CA GLY A 151 19.58 20.24 21.69
C GLY A 151 19.29 19.13 22.69
N THR A 152 20.36 18.45 23.12
CA THR A 152 20.39 17.60 24.32
C THR A 152 19.28 16.53 24.38
N LEU A 153 19.51 15.38 23.73
CA LEU A 153 18.90 14.16 24.21
C LEU A 153 19.33 13.96 25.68
N PRO A 154 18.40 13.85 26.64
CA PRO A 154 18.76 13.31 27.94
C PRO A 154 19.23 11.88 27.69
N ARG A 155 20.54 11.71 27.79
CA ARG A 155 21.18 10.42 27.94
C ARG A 155 20.66 9.85 29.27
N ASP A 156 20.11 8.65 29.19
CA ASP A 156 19.68 7.78 30.29
C ASP A 156 18.44 8.18 31.11
N ALA A 157 17.34 7.48 30.82
CA ALA A 157 16.53 6.86 31.85
C ALA A 157 16.01 5.50 31.36
N GLY A 158 16.73 4.43 31.70
CA GLY A 158 16.13 3.10 31.89
C GLY A 158 15.82 2.28 30.63
N ARG A 159 16.77 2.09 29.71
CA ARG A 159 16.72 0.88 28.86
C ARG A 159 17.10 -0.33 29.73
N PRO A 160 16.23 -1.34 29.92
CA PRO A 160 16.62 -2.55 30.63
C PRO A 160 17.76 -3.21 29.86
N GLY A 161 18.85 -3.50 30.57
CA GLY A 161 20.08 -4.02 29.98
C GLY A 161 19.82 -5.23 29.09
N TRP A 162 20.61 -5.34 28.03
CA TRP A 162 20.69 -6.46 27.09
C TRP A 162 20.48 -7.87 27.68
N PRO A 163 20.95 -8.23 28.91
CA PRO A 163 20.68 -9.55 29.47
C PRO A 163 19.19 -9.88 29.68
N MET A 164 18.31 -8.89 29.87
CA MET A 164 16.88 -9.15 30.13
C MET A 164 16.09 -9.45 28.84
N ARG A 165 16.55 -8.94 27.69
CA ARG A 165 15.95 -9.25 26.37
C ARG A 165 16.27 -10.67 25.90
N LEU A 166 17.43 -11.22 26.27
CA LEU A 166 17.79 -12.62 25.98
C LEU A 166 16.94 -13.62 26.80
N ALA A 167 16.56 -13.27 28.03
CA ALA A 167 15.73 -14.13 28.88
C ALA A 167 14.31 -14.35 28.30
N ILE A 168 13.71 -13.32 27.70
CA ILE A 168 12.36 -13.40 27.11
C ILE A 168 12.38 -14.16 25.77
N GLY A 169 13.45 -14.02 24.97
CA GLY A 169 13.59 -14.76 23.71
C GLY A 169 13.81 -16.27 23.88
N MET A 170 14.57 -16.68 24.90
CA MET A 170 14.84 -18.10 25.19
C MET A 170 13.60 -18.85 25.68
N GLY A 171 12.73 -18.20 26.47
CA GLY A 171 11.49 -18.83 26.95
C GLY A 171 10.50 -19.17 25.83
N GLY A 172 10.35 -18.27 24.84
CA GLY A 172 9.46 -18.50 23.70
C GLY A 172 9.94 -19.62 22.78
N LEU A 173 11.26 -19.71 22.53
CA LEU A 173 11.84 -20.73 21.65
C LEU A 173 11.78 -22.12 22.28
N ALA A 174 12.01 -22.24 23.59
CA ALA A 174 11.82 -23.50 24.32
C ALA A 174 10.35 -23.97 24.28
N MET A 175 9.40 -23.06 24.47
CA MET A 175 7.96 -23.41 24.44
C MET A 175 7.51 -23.83 23.03
N ALA A 176 7.96 -23.13 21.98
CA ALA A 176 7.69 -23.52 20.59
C ALA A 176 8.30 -24.89 20.23
N ALA A 177 9.53 -25.16 20.68
CA ALA A 177 10.18 -26.46 20.47
C ALA A 177 9.43 -27.60 21.17
N THR A 178 8.92 -27.38 22.39
CA THR A 178 8.11 -28.41 23.09
C THR A 178 6.76 -28.68 22.42
N MET A 179 6.08 -27.64 21.92
CA MET A 179 4.83 -27.78 21.16
C MET A 179 5.05 -28.52 19.83
N ALA A 180 6.15 -28.23 19.13
CA ALA A 180 6.53 -28.96 17.92
C ALA A 180 6.82 -30.43 18.22
N PHE A 181 7.57 -30.75 19.28
CA PHE A 181 7.91 -32.14 19.62
C PHE A 181 6.69 -32.95 20.10
N ALA A 182 5.76 -32.33 20.82
CA ALA A 182 4.52 -32.97 21.27
C ALA A 182 3.53 -33.30 20.13
N SER A 183 3.60 -32.58 19.01
CA SER A 183 2.69 -32.77 17.86
C SER A 183 3.20 -33.76 16.81
N VAL A 184 4.49 -34.13 16.82
CA VAL A 184 5.08 -35.13 15.91
C VAL A 184 4.37 -36.51 15.94
N PRO A 185 4.02 -37.10 17.11
CA PRO A 185 3.38 -38.42 17.11
C PRO A 185 1.98 -38.43 16.48
N ALA A 186 1.24 -37.32 16.51
CA ALA A 186 -0.07 -37.22 15.88
C ALA A 186 0.04 -37.22 14.34
N LEU A 187 1.01 -36.47 13.79
CA LEU A 187 1.25 -36.39 12.35
C LEU A 187 1.80 -37.70 11.77
N ARG A 188 2.58 -38.47 12.55
CA ARG A 188 3.10 -39.76 12.10
C ARG A 188 1.99 -40.80 11.88
N GLY A 189 0.88 -40.72 12.63
CA GLY A 189 -0.27 -41.61 12.47
C GLY A 189 -1.00 -41.41 11.14
N GLU A 190 -1.30 -40.16 10.77
CA GLU A 190 -1.99 -39.86 9.50
C GLU A 190 -1.11 -40.13 8.27
N LEU A 191 0.18 -39.82 8.33
CA LEU A 191 1.10 -40.07 7.22
C LEU A 191 1.22 -41.56 6.89
N LEU A 192 1.23 -42.43 7.89
CA LEU A 192 1.22 -43.88 7.68
C LEU A 192 -0.13 -44.34 7.10
N GLN A 193 -1.25 -43.75 7.50
CA GLN A 193 -2.55 -44.07 6.90
C GLN A 193 -2.66 -43.65 5.44
N LEU A 194 -1.98 -42.58 5.02
CA LEU A 194 -1.91 -42.17 3.61
C LEU A 194 -0.96 -43.04 2.79
N LEU A 195 0.17 -43.44 3.35
CA LEU A 195 1.15 -44.30 2.67
C LEU A 195 0.67 -45.75 2.51
N PHE A 196 -0.13 -46.26 3.45
CA PHE A 196 -0.65 -47.63 3.41
C PHE A 196 -2.12 -47.70 2.99
N LYS A 197 -2.71 -46.61 2.51
CA LYS A 197 -4.08 -46.67 1.99
C LYS A 197 -4.05 -47.55 0.74
N PRO A 198 -4.69 -48.74 0.77
CA PRO A 198 -4.68 -49.62 -0.38
C PRO A 198 -5.39 -48.90 -1.52
N SER A 199 -4.66 -48.64 -2.60
CA SER A 199 -5.18 -48.15 -3.85
C SER A 199 -6.25 -49.14 -4.30
N VAL A 200 -7.52 -48.81 -4.09
CA VAL A 200 -8.61 -49.55 -4.71
C VAL A 200 -8.44 -49.31 -6.20
N SER A 201 -7.90 -50.32 -6.90
CA SER A 201 -7.76 -50.31 -8.34
C SER A 201 -9.10 -49.94 -8.95
N ALA A 202 -9.13 -48.79 -9.62
CA ALA A 202 -10.27 -48.39 -10.41
C ALA A 202 -10.55 -49.51 -11.41
N VAL A 203 -11.70 -50.16 -11.25
CA VAL A 203 -12.24 -51.08 -12.24
C VAL A 203 -12.40 -50.28 -13.53
N VAL A 204 -11.54 -50.57 -14.50
CA VAL A 204 -11.59 -50.02 -15.85
C VAL A 204 -12.92 -50.48 -16.46
N ALA A 205 -13.86 -49.55 -16.55
CA ALA A 205 -15.06 -49.74 -17.36
C ALA A 205 -14.64 -49.83 -18.84
N PRO A 206 -15.17 -50.78 -19.62
CA PRO A 206 -14.84 -50.91 -21.03
C PRO A 206 -15.31 -49.68 -21.82
N PRO A 207 -14.63 -49.33 -22.92
CA PRO A 207 -15.00 -48.21 -23.76
C PRO A 207 -16.35 -48.48 -24.44
N SER A 208 -17.39 -47.79 -24.00
CA SER A 208 -18.62 -47.65 -24.76
C SER A 208 -18.32 -46.74 -25.94
N GLN A 209 -18.20 -47.33 -27.13
CA GLN A 209 -18.32 -46.63 -28.40
C GLN A 209 -19.75 -46.06 -28.47
N ALA A 210 -19.86 -44.75 -28.32
CA ALA A 210 -21.00 -43.98 -28.77
C ALA A 210 -20.46 -42.92 -29.74
N ASP A 211 -20.65 -43.19 -31.03
CA ASP A 211 -20.58 -42.18 -32.08
C ASP A 211 -21.67 -41.13 -31.81
N GLU A 212 -21.35 -40.10 -31.02
CA GLU A 212 -22.07 -38.84 -31.05
C GLU A 212 -21.29 -37.84 -31.92
N PRO A 213 -21.88 -37.32 -33.01
CA PRO A 213 -21.28 -36.23 -33.75
C PRO A 213 -21.22 -35.00 -32.84
N TRP A 214 -20.00 -34.53 -32.59
CA TRP A 214 -19.73 -33.29 -31.87
C TRP A 214 -20.49 -32.12 -32.50
N LEU A 215 -21.63 -31.77 -31.90
CA LEU A 215 -22.32 -30.50 -32.13
C LEU A 215 -21.62 -29.45 -31.27
N ALA A 216 -20.90 -28.55 -31.93
CA ALA A 216 -20.30 -27.39 -31.29
C ALA A 216 -21.34 -26.65 -30.44
N PRO A 217 -21.02 -26.24 -29.20
CA PRO A 217 -21.90 -25.41 -28.39
C PRO A 217 -22.01 -24.02 -29.02
N SER A 218 -22.90 -23.88 -30.00
CA SER A 218 -23.47 -22.58 -30.36
C SER A 218 -24.37 -22.15 -29.20
N GLN A 219 -24.20 -20.91 -28.76
CA GLN A 219 -24.89 -20.28 -27.62
C GLN A 219 -24.21 -20.40 -26.25
N SER A 220 -22.99 -19.85 -26.15
CA SER A 220 -22.71 -18.95 -25.03
C SER A 220 -23.09 -17.54 -25.47
N ARG A 221 -24.29 -17.12 -25.06
CA ARG A 221 -24.77 -15.73 -25.12
C ARG A 221 -23.71 -14.81 -24.51
N SER A 222 -22.90 -14.19 -25.36
CA SER A 222 -22.23 -12.94 -25.04
C SER A 222 -23.29 -11.93 -24.61
N GLY A 223 -23.08 -11.32 -23.45
CA GLY A 223 -23.92 -10.27 -22.87
C GLY A 223 -23.90 -8.99 -23.69
N GLU A 224 -24.46 -9.04 -24.90
CA GLU A 224 -24.59 -7.90 -25.81
C GLU A 224 -26.07 -7.47 -25.90
N LEU A 225 -26.75 -7.35 -24.76
CA LEU A 225 -28.11 -6.81 -24.67
C LEU A 225 -28.26 -5.97 -23.40
N ALA A 226 -27.63 -4.79 -23.37
CA ALA A 226 -28.03 -3.68 -22.50
C ALA A 226 -27.55 -2.29 -22.99
N LEU A 227 -27.23 -2.11 -24.28
CA LEU A 227 -26.86 -0.77 -24.80
C LEU A 227 -27.54 -0.38 -26.13
N LYS A 228 -28.56 -1.13 -26.57
CA LYS A 228 -29.27 -0.85 -27.82
C LYS A 228 -30.80 -0.77 -27.69
N ALA A 229 -31.29 -0.41 -26.51
CA ALA A 229 -32.68 -0.04 -26.27
C ALA A 229 -32.86 1.43 -25.83
N ALA A 230 -31.78 2.22 -25.74
CA ALA A 230 -31.84 3.66 -25.43
C ALA A 230 -31.43 4.57 -26.61
N ALA A 231 -31.31 4.01 -27.82
CA ALA A 231 -30.84 4.74 -29.00
C ALA A 231 -31.84 4.74 -30.18
N ALA A 232 -33.10 4.35 -29.93
CA ALA A 232 -34.12 4.26 -30.98
C ALA A 232 -35.34 5.18 -30.76
N ASP A 233 -35.20 6.22 -29.92
CA ASP A 233 -36.27 7.21 -29.70
C ASP A 233 -35.76 8.66 -29.71
N ALA A 234 -34.81 8.95 -30.59
CA ALA A 234 -34.34 10.31 -30.85
C ALA A 234 -34.67 10.70 -32.31
N ALA A 235 -35.93 11.03 -32.55
CA ALA A 235 -36.32 11.81 -33.72
C ALA A 235 -35.80 13.27 -33.58
N PRO A 236 -35.44 13.93 -34.69
CA PRO A 236 -34.82 15.25 -34.67
C PRO A 236 -35.86 16.34 -34.40
N ARG A 237 -35.79 16.99 -33.24
CA ARG A 237 -36.53 18.24 -33.00
C ARG A 237 -35.66 19.44 -33.35
N THR A 238 -36.12 20.07 -34.41
CA THR A 238 -35.86 21.40 -34.93
C THR A 238 -35.55 22.44 -33.86
N GLN A 239 -34.58 23.29 -34.20
CA GLN A 239 -34.27 24.56 -33.57
C GLN A 239 -35.54 25.36 -33.25
N GLN A 240 -35.64 25.84 -32.02
CA GLN A 240 -36.36 27.07 -31.73
C GLN A 240 -35.63 27.83 -30.62
N ALA A 241 -35.15 29.00 -31.01
CA ALA A 241 -34.62 30.01 -30.13
C ALA A 241 -35.71 30.54 -29.18
N VAL A 242 -35.23 31.27 -28.17
CA VAL A 242 -35.87 32.45 -27.55
C VAL A 242 -36.34 32.30 -26.08
N HIS A 243 -35.81 33.26 -25.29
CA HIS A 243 -36.21 33.82 -23.99
C HIS A 243 -35.89 33.12 -22.66
N GLU A 244 -34.92 33.73 -21.95
CA GLU A 244 -35.07 34.31 -20.61
C GLU A 244 -36.18 33.74 -19.72
N THR A 245 -35.79 33.05 -18.64
CA THR A 245 -36.33 33.39 -17.32
C THR A 245 -35.34 33.01 -16.22
N THR A 246 -34.92 34.02 -15.49
CA THR A 246 -34.16 34.01 -14.25
C THR A 246 -34.86 33.14 -13.20
N GLY A 247 -34.14 32.16 -12.65
CA GLY A 247 -34.60 31.33 -11.55
C GLY A 247 -33.39 30.74 -10.84
N GLU A 248 -32.92 31.47 -9.83
CA GLU A 248 -31.79 31.14 -8.97
C GLU A 248 -31.93 29.74 -8.36
N LEU A 249 -31.08 28.81 -8.77
CA LEU A 249 -30.73 27.66 -7.93
C LEU A 249 -29.65 28.11 -6.94
N PRO A 250 -29.85 27.98 -5.61
CA PRO A 250 -28.82 28.32 -4.65
C PRO A 250 -27.65 27.33 -4.75
N ALA A 251 -26.53 27.85 -5.24
CA ALA A 251 -25.23 27.22 -5.19
C ALA A 251 -24.66 27.35 -3.77
N ASN A 252 -24.90 26.37 -2.89
CA ASN A 252 -23.89 25.78 -2.00
C ASN A 252 -24.53 24.98 -0.85
N PHE A 253 -24.19 23.69 -0.80
CA PHE A 253 -24.42 22.83 0.37
C PHE A 253 -23.53 23.21 1.56
N ASN A 254 -22.51 24.06 1.37
CA ASN A 254 -21.56 24.47 2.40
C ASN A 254 -22.06 25.56 3.37
N GLN A 255 -23.22 26.17 3.15
CA GLN A 255 -23.75 27.19 4.06
C GLN A 255 -24.50 26.61 5.28
N ALA A 256 -24.78 25.30 5.32
CA ALA A 256 -25.48 24.66 6.43
C ALA A 256 -24.60 24.37 7.67
N LEU A 257 -23.27 24.53 7.58
CA LEU A 257 -22.32 24.21 8.66
C LEU A 257 -21.79 25.45 9.43
N ALA A 258 -22.19 26.66 9.04
CA ALA A 258 -21.73 27.91 9.67
C ALA A 258 -22.75 28.54 10.63
N ALA A 259 -23.53 27.74 11.36
CA ALA A 259 -24.37 28.26 12.44
C ALA A 259 -23.55 28.38 13.74
N PRO A 260 -23.40 29.58 14.34
CA PRO A 260 -22.83 29.72 15.67
C PRO A 260 -23.81 29.15 16.71
N ARG A 261 -23.34 28.24 17.57
CA ARG A 261 -24.05 27.85 18.78
C ARG A 261 -23.95 29.01 19.77
N LEU A 262 -25.08 29.66 20.03
CA LEU A 262 -25.31 30.43 21.26
C LEU A 262 -25.54 29.47 22.42
#